data_AF-A0A1B7MIZ0-F1
#
_entry.id   AF-A0A1B7MIZ0-F1
#
_cell.length_a   1.000
_cell.length_b   1.000
_cell.length_c   1.000
_cell.angle_alpha   90.00
_cell.angle_beta   90.00
_cell.angle_gamma   90.00
#
_symmetry.space_group_name_H-M   'P 1'
#
loop_
_entity.id
_entity.type
_entity.pdbx_description
1 polymer ?
#
loop_
_entity_poly.entity_id
_entity_poly.type
_entity_poly.pdbx_seq_one_letter_code
_entity_poly.pdbx_strand_id
1 'polypeptide(L)'
;MSSSSISPSTQDIWGWTFTKEATAPCFIRDVLSMKETDVKGPAHADFYWLGYVPCRTVLIVGIVVGIQDYEKRTLYTIDDSTAVIDCVLRHPAAPKAPTTDANRSLQKPGSRLYTTYNKSLPPPPPTPVTAIGYPVQVTGKVTCFHDTRQIIAESIEPCQSTNDQWKHWKNVVELHKSRYSVPKPFEIPVCETDSQEQGTSIALTSKTNIPAPYTPLKRPLQPPSSPLTDTTTSAPSSPVKPGSTEPPKLRHPSRLHTRDLTENTFRLYLKHYMDHAPVASSSRMCEADVDDDPFTTPTKRPRIHFCDQTPKARTAYLTNEQTPRASTPADIASGTTLKRSRRQTPAKPRTTSATSGFTLSHLRRVPELALLAGRVVHAETKRRARAEKEAQKTKAVQSLKPKTVSHAIKPADAPRVKIKRLFSWAVVKLYEEGSIVLWSGPVRPLPVPVPLQPLSSDTSTSGLWKTANSTASFSTANGSLLSSANSTMFSSTSVSSSKFVVSAEDGYLSDPPPYEEEEAYVSVTPALLAGPVREAMRAKGLRGKSAKMGAEEITRCLRRGDERWARVGAWAVEEAMEIVLAEWK
;
A
#
# COMPACT_ATOMS: atom_id res chain seq x y z
N MET A 1 -34.60 0.55 -45.93
CA MET A 1 -34.71 -0.10 -44.62
C MET A 1 -33.38 0.09 -43.91
N SER A 2 -33.31 1.01 -42.96
CA SER A 2 -32.07 1.30 -42.22
C SER A 2 -31.82 0.19 -41.21
N SER A 3 -30.79 -0.62 -41.42
CA SER A 3 -30.33 -1.61 -40.44
C SER A 3 -29.83 -0.87 -39.20
N SER A 4 -30.55 -0.97 -38.09
CA SER A 4 -30.05 -0.50 -36.80
C SER A 4 -28.84 -1.36 -36.42
N SER A 5 -27.63 -0.82 -36.56
CA SER A 5 -26.41 -1.48 -36.09
C SER A 5 -26.51 -1.66 -34.58
N ILE A 6 -26.59 -2.91 -34.16
CA ILE A 6 -26.58 -3.27 -32.74
C ILE A 6 -25.16 -2.98 -32.24
N SER A 7 -25.03 -2.03 -31.30
CA SER A 7 -23.75 -1.76 -30.65
C SER A 7 -23.24 -3.04 -29.96
N PRO A 8 -21.98 -3.47 -30.18
CA PRO A 8 -21.48 -4.72 -29.63
C PRO A 8 -21.53 -4.68 -28.09
N SER A 9 -21.88 -5.81 -27.48
CA SER A 9 -21.87 -5.90 -26.02
C SER A 9 -20.43 -5.84 -25.49
N THR A 10 -20.25 -5.47 -24.22
CA THR A 10 -18.93 -5.50 -23.58
C THR A 10 -18.29 -6.89 -23.63
N GLN A 11 -19.11 -7.95 -23.61
CA GLN A 11 -18.63 -9.32 -23.73
C GLN A 11 -18.11 -9.64 -25.14
N ASP A 12 -18.78 -9.13 -26.18
CA ASP A 12 -18.32 -9.28 -27.58
C ASP A 12 -17.01 -8.53 -27.78
N ILE A 13 -16.91 -7.31 -27.26
CA ILE A 13 -15.67 -6.51 -27.29
C ILE A 13 -14.55 -7.25 -26.57
N TRP A 14 -14.81 -7.75 -25.37
CA TRP A 14 -13.82 -8.52 -24.60
C TRP A 14 -13.38 -9.77 -25.37
N GLY A 15 -14.31 -10.50 -25.99
CA GLY A 15 -14.01 -11.65 -26.84
C GLY A 15 -13.10 -11.28 -28.02
N TRP A 16 -13.40 -10.17 -28.70
CA TRP A 16 -12.58 -9.67 -29.81
C TRP A 16 -11.14 -9.33 -29.40
N THR A 17 -10.92 -8.84 -28.16
CA THR A 17 -9.56 -8.50 -27.69
C THR A 17 -8.59 -9.68 -27.57
N PHE A 18 -9.06 -10.92 -27.71
CA PHE A 18 -8.21 -12.12 -27.77
C PHE A 18 -7.77 -12.49 -29.19
N THR A 19 -8.32 -11.84 -30.21
CA THR A 19 -7.94 -12.09 -31.61
C THR A 19 -6.59 -11.44 -31.92
N LYS A 20 -5.89 -11.97 -32.93
CA LYS A 20 -4.62 -11.37 -33.39
C LYS A 20 -4.82 -9.96 -33.93
N GLU A 21 -5.96 -9.69 -34.56
CA GLU A 21 -6.35 -8.38 -35.10
C GLU A 21 -6.51 -7.30 -34.01
N ALA A 22 -6.74 -7.71 -32.75
CA ALA A 22 -6.81 -6.81 -31.62
C ALA A 22 -5.43 -6.43 -31.03
N THR A 23 -4.33 -6.93 -31.61
CA THR A 23 -2.98 -6.50 -31.25
C THR A 23 -2.77 -5.07 -31.75
N ALA A 24 -2.67 -4.11 -30.85
CA ALA A 24 -2.57 -2.70 -31.21
C ALA A 24 -1.11 -2.22 -31.33
N PRO A 25 -0.64 -1.83 -32.53
CA PRO A 25 0.61 -1.09 -32.66
C PRO A 25 0.48 0.28 -32.01
N CYS A 26 1.31 0.57 -31.01
CA CYS A 26 1.20 1.83 -30.27
C CYS A 26 2.56 2.29 -29.70
N PHE A 27 2.57 3.48 -29.10
CA PHE A 27 3.70 3.97 -28.31
C PHE A 27 3.64 3.46 -26.88
N ILE A 28 4.78 3.46 -26.20
CA ILE A 28 4.84 3.16 -24.77
C ILE A 28 4.01 4.17 -23.98
N ARG A 29 4.04 5.45 -24.35
CA ARG A 29 3.20 6.47 -23.71
C ARG A 29 1.71 6.17 -23.85
N ASP A 30 1.29 5.59 -24.97
CA ASP A 30 -0.08 5.14 -25.15
C ASP A 30 -0.39 4.03 -24.15
N VAL A 31 0.47 3.00 -24.04
CA VAL A 31 0.30 1.89 -23.09
C VAL A 31 0.13 2.39 -21.66
N LEU A 32 0.92 3.38 -21.24
CA LEU A 32 0.83 3.95 -19.90
C LEU A 32 -0.44 4.80 -19.68
N SER A 33 -1.03 5.35 -20.74
CA SER A 33 -2.16 6.28 -20.67
C SER A 33 -3.52 5.71 -21.12
N MET A 34 -3.58 4.49 -21.66
CA MET A 34 -4.85 3.85 -22.05
C MET A 34 -5.85 3.83 -20.89
N LYS A 35 -7.13 3.98 -21.16
CA LYS A 35 -8.15 3.97 -20.11
C LYS A 35 -8.52 2.54 -19.75
N GLU A 36 -8.59 2.22 -18.46
CA GLU A 36 -9.12 0.93 -18.00
C GLU A 36 -10.63 0.85 -18.20
N THR A 37 -11.15 -0.34 -18.48
CA THR A 37 -12.60 -0.53 -18.63
C THR A 37 -13.29 -0.36 -17.26
N ASP A 38 -14.23 0.59 -17.17
CA ASP A 38 -14.93 0.97 -15.91
C ASP A 38 -15.88 -0.12 -15.36
N VAL A 39 -15.99 -1.27 -16.03
CA VAL A 39 -16.95 -2.33 -15.68
C VAL A 39 -16.44 -3.11 -14.47
N LYS A 40 -16.83 -2.65 -13.27
CA LYS A 40 -16.61 -3.31 -11.98
C LYS A 40 -17.57 -4.50 -11.81
N GLY A 41 -17.42 -5.52 -12.65
CA GLY A 41 -18.13 -6.80 -12.53
C GLY A 41 -17.26 -7.91 -11.93
N PRO A 42 -17.84 -9.02 -11.45
CA PRO A 42 -17.11 -10.18 -10.94
C PRO A 42 -16.23 -10.86 -12.00
N ALA A 43 -16.50 -10.60 -13.28
CA ALA A 43 -15.58 -10.83 -14.39
C ALA A 43 -14.94 -9.49 -14.76
N HIS A 44 -13.83 -9.14 -14.10
CA HIS A 44 -13.01 -8.02 -14.53
C HIS A 44 -12.58 -8.27 -15.98
N ALA A 45 -13.16 -7.51 -16.91
CA ALA A 45 -12.79 -7.61 -18.30
C ALA A 45 -11.40 -6.96 -18.45
N ASP A 46 -10.36 -7.80 -18.48
CA ASP A 46 -8.93 -7.42 -18.61
C ASP A 46 -8.61 -6.82 -20.00
N PHE A 47 -9.19 -5.68 -20.36
CA PHE A 47 -8.82 -4.92 -21.56
C PHE A 47 -8.86 -3.40 -21.30
N TYR A 48 -8.12 -2.67 -22.13
CA TYR A 48 -7.92 -1.23 -22.05
C TYR A 48 -8.45 -0.56 -23.31
N TRP A 49 -8.70 0.74 -23.22
CA TRP A 49 -9.11 1.58 -24.34
C TRP A 49 -7.95 2.44 -24.79
N LEU A 50 -7.46 2.18 -25.99
CA LEU A 50 -6.55 3.07 -26.72
C LEU A 50 -7.40 4.03 -27.56
N GLY A 51 -7.73 5.17 -26.96
CA GLY A 51 -8.75 6.06 -27.51
C GLY A 51 -10.09 5.34 -27.60
N TYR A 52 -10.58 5.10 -28.82
CA TYR A 52 -11.84 4.40 -29.07
C TYR A 52 -11.67 2.93 -29.47
N VAL A 53 -10.45 2.38 -29.43
CA VAL A 53 -10.18 0.97 -29.78
C VAL A 53 -9.87 0.16 -28.53
N PRO A 54 -10.60 -0.94 -28.27
CA PRO A 54 -10.32 -1.83 -27.16
C PRO A 54 -9.09 -2.68 -27.49
N CYS A 55 -8.15 -2.82 -26.57
CA CYS A 55 -6.99 -3.68 -26.76
C CYS A 55 -6.55 -4.32 -25.45
N ARG A 56 -5.85 -5.44 -25.58
CA ARG A 56 -5.28 -6.21 -24.47
C ARG A 56 -3.83 -6.58 -24.75
N THR A 57 -3.56 -6.91 -26.00
CA THR A 57 -2.22 -7.16 -26.53
C THR A 57 -1.77 -5.94 -27.32
N VAL A 58 -0.51 -5.55 -27.13
CA VAL A 58 0.10 -4.41 -27.82
C VAL A 58 1.34 -4.87 -28.57
N LEU A 59 1.66 -4.13 -29.62
CA LEU A 59 2.91 -4.22 -30.37
C LEU A 59 3.66 -2.89 -30.19
N ILE A 60 4.84 -2.95 -29.60
CA ILE A 60 5.73 -1.79 -29.43
C ILE A 60 7.09 -2.05 -30.10
N VAL A 61 7.77 -0.98 -30.51
CA VAL A 61 9.14 -1.04 -31.02
C VAL A 61 9.96 0.03 -30.31
N GLY A 62 11.06 -0.39 -29.67
CA GLY A 62 11.90 0.51 -28.88
C GLY A 62 13.29 -0.06 -28.63
N ILE A 63 14.14 0.70 -27.95
CA ILE A 63 15.51 0.34 -27.61
C ILE A 63 15.52 -0.30 -26.22
N VAL A 64 16.22 -1.42 -26.07
CA VAL A 64 16.44 -2.02 -24.75
C VAL A 64 17.39 -1.16 -23.94
N VAL A 65 16.94 -0.59 -22.83
CA VAL A 65 17.75 0.24 -21.93
C VAL A 65 18.19 -0.50 -20.67
N GLY A 66 17.53 -1.61 -20.32
CA GLY A 66 17.88 -2.43 -19.16
C GLY A 66 17.47 -3.89 -19.33
N ILE A 67 18.26 -4.79 -18.76
CA ILE A 67 17.97 -6.23 -18.71
C ILE A 67 18.21 -6.71 -17.28
N GLN A 68 17.23 -7.40 -16.71
CA GLN A 68 17.35 -8.06 -15.42
C GLN A 68 16.92 -9.52 -15.54
N ASP A 69 17.88 -10.43 -15.36
CA ASP A 69 17.64 -11.86 -15.43
C ASP A 69 17.23 -12.41 -14.06
N TYR A 70 16.10 -13.11 -14.05
CA TYR A 70 15.62 -13.88 -12.92
C TYR A 70 15.50 -15.35 -13.33
N GLU A 71 15.45 -16.26 -12.36
CA GLU A 71 15.38 -17.70 -12.62
C GLU A 71 14.23 -18.10 -13.58
N LYS A 72 13.07 -17.46 -13.48
CA LYS A 72 11.85 -17.83 -14.22
C LYS A 72 11.44 -16.83 -15.31
N ARG A 73 12.15 -15.73 -15.45
CA ARG A 73 11.81 -14.64 -16.36
C ARG A 73 12.99 -13.70 -16.57
N THR A 74 13.03 -13.04 -17.71
CA THR A 74 13.88 -11.87 -17.95
C THR A 74 12.99 -10.65 -18.05
N LEU A 75 13.38 -9.57 -17.37
CA LEU A 75 12.73 -8.27 -17.45
C LEU A 75 13.56 -7.37 -18.36
N TYR A 76 12.95 -6.88 -19.43
CA TYR A 76 13.53 -5.91 -20.36
C TYR A 76 12.89 -4.55 -20.12
N THR A 77 13.68 -3.53 -19.86
CA THR A 77 13.21 -2.15 -19.81
C THR A 77 13.42 -1.54 -21.20
N ILE A 78 12.35 -1.06 -21.83
CA ILE A 78 12.33 -0.62 -23.23
C ILE A 78 11.94 0.86 -23.30
N ASP A 79 12.64 1.63 -24.11
CA ASP A 79 12.42 3.04 -24.39
C ASP A 79 12.14 3.27 -25.88
N ASP A 80 11.01 3.87 -26.22
CA ASP A 80 10.62 4.21 -27.59
C ASP A 80 10.70 5.71 -27.89
N SER A 81 11.39 6.48 -27.03
CA SER A 81 11.46 7.95 -26.96
C SER A 81 10.20 8.67 -26.49
N THR A 82 9.07 7.96 -26.31
CA THR A 82 7.83 8.55 -25.77
C THR A 82 7.66 8.30 -24.27
N ALA A 83 8.15 7.14 -23.80
CA ALA A 83 8.19 6.72 -22.41
C ALA A 83 9.02 5.43 -22.29
N VAL A 84 9.18 4.95 -21.05
CA VAL A 84 9.90 3.71 -20.73
C VAL A 84 8.94 2.71 -20.06
N ILE A 85 9.01 1.44 -20.43
CA ILE A 85 8.18 0.39 -19.83
C ILE A 85 8.92 -0.94 -19.65
N ASP A 86 8.56 -1.65 -18.59
CA ASP A 86 9.06 -2.99 -18.32
C ASP A 86 8.27 -4.06 -19.09
N CYS A 87 9.02 -4.92 -19.78
CA CYS A 87 8.55 -6.05 -20.58
C CYS A 87 9.06 -7.36 -19.97
N VAL A 88 8.14 -8.19 -19.51
CA VAL A 88 8.43 -9.44 -18.80
C VAL A 88 8.34 -10.63 -19.76
N LEU A 89 9.48 -11.21 -20.12
CA LEU A 89 9.57 -12.45 -20.90
C LEU A 89 9.68 -13.64 -19.96
N ARG A 90 8.71 -14.57 -20.01
CA ARG A 90 8.74 -15.77 -19.17
C ARG A 90 9.62 -16.84 -19.79
N HIS A 91 10.47 -17.45 -18.97
CA HIS A 91 11.26 -18.60 -19.42
C HIS A 91 10.33 -19.80 -19.63
N PRO A 92 10.55 -20.61 -20.68
CA PRO A 92 9.86 -21.88 -20.80
C PRO A 92 10.15 -22.71 -19.55
N ALA A 93 9.11 -23.30 -18.96
CA ALA A 93 9.31 -24.20 -17.83
C ALA A 93 10.18 -25.37 -18.32
N ALA A 94 11.28 -25.64 -17.60
CA ALA A 94 12.15 -26.76 -17.94
C ALA A 94 11.29 -28.02 -18.13
N PRO A 95 11.47 -28.77 -19.24
CA PRO A 95 10.69 -29.97 -19.49
C PRO A 95 10.81 -30.87 -18.26
N LYS A 96 9.67 -31.19 -17.65
CA LYS A 96 9.66 -32.06 -16.48
C LYS A 96 10.32 -33.36 -16.90
N ALA A 97 11.45 -33.71 -16.27
CA ALA A 97 12.13 -34.95 -16.54
C ALA A 97 11.09 -36.09 -16.51
N PRO A 98 11.11 -37.02 -17.48
CA PRO A 98 10.15 -38.11 -17.52
C PRO A 98 10.24 -38.83 -16.19
N THR A 99 9.19 -38.70 -15.38
CA THR A 99 9.03 -39.49 -14.17
C THR A 99 8.92 -40.93 -14.64
N THR A 100 10.04 -41.65 -14.59
CA THR A 100 10.04 -43.09 -14.75
C THR A 100 9.07 -43.63 -13.70
N ASP A 101 7.98 -44.24 -14.16
CA ASP A 101 6.99 -44.90 -13.33
C ASP A 101 7.68 -46.02 -12.54
N ALA A 102 8.18 -45.69 -11.36
CA ALA A 102 8.74 -46.62 -10.39
C ALA A 102 7.58 -47.37 -9.72
N ASN A 103 6.88 -48.17 -10.50
CA ASN A 103 5.97 -49.19 -10.04
C ASN A 103 6.58 -50.55 -10.38
N ARG A 104 7.73 -50.86 -9.77
CA ARG A 104 8.22 -52.24 -9.73
C ARG A 104 9.03 -52.52 -8.48
N SER A 105 8.42 -53.37 -7.65
CA SER A 105 9.10 -54.40 -6.86
C SER A 105 9.83 -53.95 -5.59
N LEU A 106 9.14 -54.15 -4.46
CA LEU A 106 9.77 -54.51 -3.18
C LEU A 106 10.83 -55.61 -3.40
N GLN A 107 12.12 -55.28 -3.40
CA GLN A 107 13.15 -56.24 -2.96
C GLN A 107 14.32 -55.57 -2.25
N LYS A 108 14.42 -55.93 -0.96
CA LYS A 108 15.58 -56.09 -0.05
C LYS A 108 16.51 -54.91 0.30
N PRO A 109 16.83 -54.76 1.60
CA PRO A 109 17.85 -53.84 2.10
C PRO A 109 19.24 -54.48 1.95
N GLY A 110 20.12 -53.88 1.15
CA GLY A 110 21.49 -54.35 0.99
C GLY A 110 22.44 -53.20 0.70
N SER A 111 23.30 -52.92 1.68
CA SER A 111 24.56 -52.17 1.59
C SER A 111 24.50 -50.71 1.11
N ARG A 112 24.60 -49.81 2.09
CA ARG A 112 24.96 -48.39 1.92
C ARG A 112 26.41 -48.30 1.44
N LEU A 113 26.60 -48.08 0.14
CA LEU A 113 27.81 -47.42 -0.36
C LEU A 113 27.43 -46.01 -0.80
N TYR A 114 28.22 -45.07 -0.32
CA TYR A 114 28.12 -43.63 -0.48
C TYR A 114 28.14 -43.27 -1.96
N THR A 115 26.97 -43.22 -2.59
CA THR A 115 26.79 -42.62 -3.91
C THR A 115 27.01 -41.13 -3.75
N THR A 116 28.18 -40.70 -4.20
CA THR A 116 28.59 -39.31 -4.38
C THR A 116 27.46 -38.58 -5.08
N TYR A 117 26.74 -37.73 -4.33
CA TYR A 117 25.71 -36.86 -4.86
C TYR A 117 26.40 -35.89 -5.83
N ASN A 118 26.43 -36.25 -7.11
CA ASN A 118 26.68 -35.32 -8.20
C ASN A 118 25.51 -34.35 -8.21
N LYS A 119 25.61 -33.32 -7.37
CA LYS A 119 24.72 -32.17 -7.30
C LYS A 119 24.86 -31.45 -8.63
N SER A 120 24.13 -31.89 -9.64
CA SER A 120 24.04 -31.24 -10.94
C SER A 120 23.70 -29.78 -10.67
N LEU A 121 24.63 -28.89 -11.03
CA LEU A 121 24.41 -27.46 -10.91
C LEU A 121 23.11 -27.10 -11.64
N PRO A 122 22.28 -26.21 -11.08
CA PRO A 122 21.06 -25.78 -11.75
C PRO A 122 21.41 -25.28 -13.16
N PRO A 123 20.57 -25.56 -14.17
CA PRO A 123 20.83 -25.09 -15.52
C PRO A 123 21.00 -23.57 -15.49
N PRO A 124 21.99 -23.02 -16.21
CA PRO A 124 22.19 -21.58 -16.27
C PRO A 124 20.90 -20.91 -16.79
N PRO A 125 20.60 -19.68 -16.35
CA PRO A 125 19.46 -18.93 -16.88
C PRO A 125 19.60 -18.81 -18.41
N PRO A 126 18.48 -18.81 -19.15
CA PRO A 126 18.53 -18.62 -20.60
C PRO A 126 19.16 -17.27 -20.91
N THR A 127 19.96 -17.24 -21.98
CA THR A 127 20.57 -16.01 -22.47
C THR A 127 19.49 -15.02 -22.88
N PRO A 128 19.62 -13.73 -22.52
CA PRO A 128 18.74 -12.69 -23.03
C PRO A 128 18.65 -12.71 -24.56
N VAL A 129 17.46 -12.38 -25.09
CA VAL A 129 17.16 -12.38 -26.53
C VAL A 129 18.00 -11.36 -27.29
N THR A 130 18.34 -10.24 -26.64
CA THR A 130 19.16 -9.18 -27.19
C THR A 130 19.98 -8.50 -26.09
N ALA A 131 20.87 -7.58 -26.46
CA ALA A 131 21.65 -6.76 -25.54
C ALA A 131 21.06 -5.35 -25.37
N ILE A 132 21.52 -4.63 -24.34
CA ILE A 132 21.19 -3.22 -24.11
C ILE A 132 21.70 -2.38 -25.30
N GLY A 133 20.91 -1.41 -25.74
CA GLY A 133 21.20 -0.53 -26.88
C GLY A 133 20.64 -1.00 -28.22
N TYR A 134 20.10 -2.22 -28.31
CA TYR A 134 19.54 -2.75 -29.56
C TYR A 134 18.02 -2.49 -29.67
N PRO A 135 17.53 -2.18 -30.89
CA PRO A 135 16.10 -2.05 -31.14
C PRO A 135 15.42 -3.42 -31.14
N VAL A 136 14.27 -3.50 -30.48
CA VAL A 136 13.44 -4.70 -30.41
C VAL A 136 11.99 -4.39 -30.73
N GLN A 137 11.33 -5.38 -31.31
CA GLN A 137 9.89 -5.45 -31.45
C GLN A 137 9.33 -6.35 -30.34
N VAL A 138 8.36 -5.86 -29.59
CA VAL A 138 7.73 -6.59 -28.48
C VAL A 138 6.24 -6.69 -28.71
N THR A 139 5.73 -7.93 -28.70
CA THR A 139 4.30 -8.23 -28.69
C THR A 139 3.95 -8.83 -27.34
N GLY A 140 2.94 -8.30 -26.65
CA GLY A 140 2.57 -8.85 -25.35
C GLY A 140 1.31 -8.27 -24.73
N LYS A 141 0.85 -8.93 -23.65
CA LYS A 141 -0.34 -8.52 -22.90
C LYS A 141 0.00 -7.39 -21.93
N VAL A 142 -0.77 -6.30 -21.97
CA VAL A 142 -0.67 -5.22 -20.97
C VAL A 142 -1.27 -5.70 -19.64
N THR A 143 -0.53 -5.51 -18.55
CA THR A 143 -0.99 -5.81 -17.19
C THR A 143 -0.65 -4.68 -16.23
N CYS A 144 -1.57 -4.37 -15.31
CA CYS A 144 -1.26 -3.51 -14.19
C CYS A 144 -0.43 -4.28 -13.16
N PHE A 145 0.68 -3.70 -12.74
CA PHE A 145 1.55 -4.23 -11.70
C PHE A 145 1.79 -3.10 -10.70
N HIS A 146 1.18 -3.24 -9.52
CA HIS A 146 1.03 -2.12 -8.59
C HIS A 146 0.26 -0.96 -9.25
N ASP A 147 0.82 0.25 -9.24
CA ASP A 147 0.21 1.47 -9.79
C ASP A 147 0.79 1.83 -11.17
N THR A 148 1.55 0.92 -11.76
CA THR A 148 2.20 1.07 -13.07
C THR A 148 1.77 -0.08 -14.00
N ARG A 149 2.07 0.07 -15.29
CA ARG A 149 1.80 -0.95 -16.31
C ARG A 149 3.10 -1.60 -16.75
N GLN A 150 3.00 -2.89 -17.02
CA GLN A 150 4.06 -3.69 -17.62
C GLN A 150 3.47 -4.54 -18.74
N ILE A 151 4.31 -4.95 -19.68
CA ILE A 151 3.92 -5.86 -20.77
C ILE A 151 4.41 -7.26 -20.43
N ILE A 152 3.50 -8.23 -20.34
CA ILE A 152 3.89 -9.65 -20.33
C ILE A 152 4.13 -10.06 -21.78
N ALA A 153 5.41 -10.10 -22.17
CA ALA A 153 5.83 -10.37 -23.53
C ALA A 153 5.47 -11.80 -23.94
N GLU A 154 4.79 -11.92 -25.07
CA GLU A 154 4.58 -13.16 -25.80
C GLU A 154 5.79 -13.43 -26.70
N SER A 155 6.25 -12.40 -27.41
CA SER A 155 7.49 -12.41 -28.18
C SER A 155 8.28 -11.11 -27.99
N ILE A 156 9.61 -11.27 -28.00
CA ILE A 156 10.58 -10.18 -28.12
C ILE A 156 11.48 -10.59 -29.28
N GLU A 157 11.58 -9.77 -30.30
CA GLU A 157 12.36 -10.05 -31.50
C GLU A 157 13.28 -8.86 -31.79
N PRO A 158 14.58 -9.06 -32.01
CA PRO A 158 15.46 -7.99 -32.48
C PRO A 158 14.95 -7.43 -33.81
N CYS A 159 14.91 -6.10 -33.95
CA CYS A 159 14.54 -5.51 -35.24
C CYS A 159 15.59 -5.88 -36.29
N GLN A 160 15.13 -6.24 -37.49
CA GLN A 160 16.03 -6.62 -38.60
C GLN A 160 16.72 -5.40 -39.20
N SER A 161 16.08 -4.23 -39.13
CA SER A 161 16.60 -2.97 -39.63
C SER A 161 16.36 -1.82 -38.65
N THR A 162 17.28 -0.87 -38.59
CA THR A 162 17.10 0.42 -37.89
C THR A 162 15.88 1.19 -38.42
N ASN A 163 15.46 0.94 -39.66
CA ASN A 163 14.29 1.56 -40.25
C ASN A 163 12.96 1.02 -39.69
N ASP A 164 12.96 -0.12 -39.02
CA ASP A 164 11.72 -0.72 -38.51
C ASP A 164 11.10 0.12 -37.38
N GLN A 165 11.94 0.78 -36.57
CA GLN A 165 11.47 1.76 -35.59
C GLN A 165 10.74 2.93 -36.26
N TRP A 166 11.28 3.48 -37.34
CA TRP A 166 10.65 4.58 -38.09
C TRP A 166 9.37 4.16 -38.81
N LYS A 167 9.34 2.96 -39.38
CA LYS A 167 8.13 2.39 -39.99
C LYS A 167 7.03 2.20 -38.95
N HIS A 168 7.37 1.65 -37.78
CA HIS A 168 6.46 1.54 -36.64
C HIS A 168 5.95 2.92 -36.25
N TRP A 169 6.85 3.90 -36.14
CA TRP A 169 6.49 5.25 -35.72
C TRP A 169 5.47 5.89 -36.66
N LYS A 170 5.73 5.83 -37.97
CA LYS A 170 4.83 6.34 -39.01
C LYS A 170 3.47 5.65 -38.96
N ASN A 171 3.46 4.32 -38.83
CA ASN A 171 2.23 3.53 -38.74
C ASN A 171 1.39 3.91 -37.52
N VAL A 172 2.00 4.02 -36.33
CA VAL A 172 1.28 4.40 -35.10
C VAL A 172 0.68 5.80 -35.21
N VAL A 173 1.40 6.77 -35.80
CA VAL A 173 0.87 8.12 -36.05
C VAL A 173 -0.33 8.08 -37.00
N GLU A 174 -0.27 7.26 -38.05
CA GLU A 174 -1.37 7.08 -38.99
C GLU A 174 -2.59 6.41 -38.34
N LEU A 175 -2.36 5.40 -37.49
CA LEU A 175 -3.41 4.73 -36.72
C LEU A 175 -4.08 5.68 -35.71
N HIS A 176 -3.32 6.58 -35.08
CA HIS A 176 -3.92 7.61 -34.22
C HIS A 176 -4.86 8.53 -34.99
N LYS A 177 -4.46 8.97 -36.18
CA LYS A 177 -5.25 9.85 -37.04
C LYS A 177 -6.49 9.17 -37.62
N SER A 178 -6.36 7.91 -38.03
CA SER A 178 -7.40 7.18 -38.77
C SER A 178 -8.33 6.35 -37.88
N ARG A 179 -7.85 5.87 -36.72
CA ARG A 179 -8.54 4.85 -35.92
C ARG A 179 -8.62 5.17 -34.43
N TYR A 180 -7.51 5.41 -33.74
CA TYR A 180 -7.50 5.49 -32.27
C TYR A 180 -8.15 6.76 -31.73
N SER A 181 -7.88 7.92 -32.34
CA SER A 181 -8.40 9.21 -31.86
C SER A 181 -9.73 9.63 -32.48
N VAL A 182 -10.26 8.84 -33.43
CA VAL A 182 -11.53 9.14 -34.09
C VAL A 182 -12.68 8.80 -33.14
N PRO A 183 -13.56 9.75 -32.78
CA PRO A 183 -14.67 9.54 -31.85
C PRO A 183 -15.83 8.77 -32.48
N LYS A 184 -15.52 7.66 -33.16
CA LYS A 184 -16.49 6.71 -33.69
C LYS A 184 -16.62 5.55 -32.70
N PRO A 185 -17.84 5.13 -32.34
CA PRO A 185 -18.04 3.91 -31.57
C PRO A 185 -17.33 2.72 -32.22
N PHE A 186 -16.69 1.89 -31.40
CA PHE A 186 -16.00 0.71 -31.89
C PHE A 186 -16.98 -0.28 -32.50
N GLU A 187 -16.74 -0.63 -33.76
CA GLU A 187 -17.43 -1.70 -34.48
C GLU A 187 -16.46 -2.87 -34.59
N ILE A 188 -16.88 -4.06 -34.16
CA ILE A 188 -16.08 -5.28 -34.31
C ILE A 188 -15.96 -5.57 -35.81
N PRO A 189 -14.75 -5.64 -36.39
CA PRO A 189 -14.57 -6.03 -37.77
C PRO A 189 -15.28 -7.36 -38.03
N VAL A 190 -16.17 -7.37 -39.03
CA VAL A 190 -16.82 -8.61 -39.46
C VAL A 190 -15.72 -9.46 -40.07
N CYS A 191 -15.46 -10.63 -39.48
CA CYS A 191 -14.55 -11.59 -40.08
C CYS A 191 -15.16 -11.99 -41.43
N GLU A 192 -14.63 -11.44 -42.52
CA GLU A 192 -15.01 -11.85 -43.87
C GLU A 192 -14.65 -13.32 -43.97
N THR A 193 -15.65 -14.17 -43.76
CA THR A 193 -15.49 -15.61 -43.87
C THR A 193 -15.43 -15.84 -45.36
N ASP A 194 -14.21 -15.93 -45.89
CA ASP A 194 -13.90 -16.13 -47.31
C ASP A 194 -14.84 -17.18 -47.91
N SER A 195 -15.95 -16.71 -48.47
CA SER A 195 -16.93 -17.52 -49.18
C SER A 195 -16.58 -17.55 -50.68
N GLN A 196 -15.29 -17.43 -51.00
CA GLN A 196 -14.76 -17.69 -52.33
C GLN A 196 -14.39 -19.18 -52.45
N GLU A 197 -15.39 -20.04 -52.42
CA GLU A 197 -15.36 -21.29 -53.19
C GLU A 197 -16.54 -21.28 -54.17
N GLN A 198 -16.38 -20.54 -55.28
CA GLN A 198 -17.14 -20.78 -56.51
C GLN A 198 -16.16 -20.96 -57.67
N GLY A 199 -16.13 -22.19 -58.20
CA GLY A 199 -15.49 -22.59 -59.46
C GLY A 199 -14.01 -22.96 -59.32
N THR A 200 -13.53 -24.17 -59.56
CA THR A 200 -13.97 -25.20 -60.51
C THR A 200 -13.29 -26.51 -60.11
N SER A 201 -14.03 -27.51 -59.59
CA SER A 201 -13.48 -28.86 -59.40
C SER A 201 -14.11 -29.80 -60.42
N ILE A 202 -13.30 -30.14 -61.42
CA ILE A 202 -13.51 -31.31 -62.30
C ILE A 202 -13.63 -32.56 -61.40
N ALA A 203 -14.62 -33.37 -61.74
CA ALA A 203 -14.95 -34.63 -61.10
C ALA A 203 -13.73 -35.56 -60.94
N LEU A 204 -13.52 -36.06 -59.73
CA LEU A 204 -13.07 -37.43 -59.55
C LEU A 204 -13.74 -38.05 -58.32
N THR A 205 -14.52 -39.08 -58.62
CA THR A 205 -15.28 -39.92 -57.70
C THR A 205 -14.37 -40.70 -56.77
N SER A 206 -14.64 -40.65 -55.47
CA SER A 206 -14.21 -41.71 -54.53
C SER A 206 -15.21 -41.77 -53.38
N LYS A 207 -16.09 -42.77 -53.48
CA LYS A 207 -17.02 -43.20 -52.44
C LYS A 207 -16.23 -43.66 -51.21
N THR A 208 -16.55 -43.14 -50.02
CA THR A 208 -16.45 -43.94 -48.79
C THR A 208 -17.51 -43.48 -47.79
N ASN A 209 -18.56 -44.29 -47.67
CA ASN A 209 -19.61 -44.21 -46.66
C ASN A 209 -19.03 -44.55 -45.28
N ILE A 210 -19.20 -43.65 -44.30
CA ILE A 210 -19.18 -43.99 -42.87
C ILE A 210 -20.35 -43.24 -42.20
N PRO A 211 -21.27 -43.94 -41.51
CA PRO A 211 -22.44 -43.31 -40.89
C PRO A 211 -22.10 -42.67 -39.53
N ALA A 212 -22.63 -41.47 -39.31
CA ALA A 212 -22.55 -40.75 -38.04
C ALA A 212 -23.47 -41.38 -36.97
N PRO A 213 -23.05 -41.44 -35.69
CA PRO A 213 -23.89 -41.93 -34.61
C PRO A 213 -24.88 -40.84 -34.15
N TYR A 214 -26.15 -41.24 -34.06
CA TYR A 214 -27.25 -40.46 -33.51
C TYR A 214 -27.01 -40.11 -32.02
N THR A 215 -27.06 -38.81 -31.70
CA THR A 215 -27.17 -38.32 -30.33
C THR A 215 -28.63 -38.36 -29.85
N PRO A 216 -28.94 -38.89 -28.65
CA PRO A 216 -30.30 -38.96 -28.16
C PRO A 216 -30.79 -37.63 -27.58
N LEU A 217 -32.00 -37.27 -28.01
CA LEU A 217 -32.83 -36.17 -27.54
C LEU A 217 -33.10 -36.31 -26.03
N LYS A 218 -32.61 -35.36 -25.20
CA LYS A 218 -32.94 -35.31 -23.76
C LYS A 218 -34.15 -34.40 -23.52
N ARG A 219 -35.16 -35.04 -22.92
CA ARG A 219 -36.41 -34.52 -22.33
C ARG A 219 -36.15 -33.38 -21.32
N PRO A 220 -37.03 -32.36 -21.23
CA PRO A 220 -36.92 -31.29 -20.25
C PRO A 220 -37.31 -31.79 -18.85
N LEU A 221 -36.44 -31.58 -17.87
CA LEU A 221 -36.71 -31.80 -16.45
C LEU A 221 -36.92 -30.44 -15.76
N GLN A 222 -38.02 -30.36 -15.01
CA GLN A 222 -38.40 -29.27 -14.13
C GLN A 222 -37.31 -28.98 -13.06
N PRO A 223 -37.19 -27.74 -12.58
CA PRO A 223 -36.29 -27.40 -11.49
C PRO A 223 -36.85 -27.86 -10.13
N PRO A 224 -36.04 -28.46 -9.24
CA PRO A 224 -36.43 -28.70 -7.87
C PRO A 224 -36.32 -27.41 -7.04
N SER A 225 -37.39 -27.14 -6.30
CA SER A 225 -37.53 -26.15 -5.25
C SER A 225 -36.41 -26.29 -4.21
N SER A 226 -35.71 -25.19 -3.94
CA SER A 226 -34.73 -25.12 -2.84
C SER A 226 -35.41 -24.70 -1.53
N PRO A 227 -35.02 -25.27 -0.38
CA PRO A 227 -35.57 -24.91 0.91
C PRO A 227 -34.95 -23.62 1.44
N LEU A 228 -35.82 -22.76 1.96
CA LEU A 228 -35.50 -21.60 2.78
C LEU A 228 -34.55 -21.99 3.92
N THR A 229 -33.41 -21.32 4.01
CA THR A 229 -32.56 -21.34 5.20
C THR A 229 -32.49 -19.92 5.76
N ASP A 230 -32.79 -19.86 7.05
CA ASP A 230 -33.13 -18.68 7.80
C ASP A 230 -32.01 -17.64 7.89
N THR A 231 -32.41 -16.42 7.56
CA THR A 231 -32.07 -15.14 8.20
C THR A 231 -31.38 -15.26 9.55
N THR A 232 -30.09 -14.95 9.60
CA THR A 232 -29.42 -14.58 10.86
C THR A 232 -29.58 -13.09 11.11
N THR A 233 -30.34 -12.85 12.18
CA THR A 233 -30.76 -11.59 12.77
C THR A 233 -29.61 -10.61 12.98
N SER A 234 -29.68 -9.44 12.34
CA SER A 234 -28.93 -8.25 12.70
C SER A 234 -29.43 -7.74 14.05
N ALA A 235 -28.50 -7.58 15.00
CA ALA A 235 -28.76 -7.06 16.34
C ALA A 235 -29.24 -5.60 16.26
N PRO A 236 -30.23 -5.19 17.09
CA PRO A 236 -30.72 -3.82 17.13
C PRO A 236 -29.67 -2.90 17.77
N SER A 237 -29.25 -1.87 17.02
CA SER A 237 -28.47 -0.75 17.52
C SER A 237 -29.28 0.02 18.57
N SER A 238 -28.83 0.01 19.82
CA SER A 238 -29.38 0.82 20.89
C SER A 238 -29.12 2.32 20.65
N PRO A 239 -30.01 3.23 21.10
CA PRO A 239 -29.88 4.66 20.87
C PRO A 239 -28.67 5.23 21.61
N VAL A 240 -27.77 5.87 20.86
CA VAL A 240 -26.60 6.56 21.41
C VAL A 240 -27.07 7.81 22.16
N LYS A 241 -26.69 7.90 23.44
CA LYS A 241 -26.89 9.09 24.28
C LYS A 241 -26.09 10.27 23.68
N PRO A 242 -26.72 11.38 23.26
CA PRO A 242 -26.00 12.57 22.79
C PRO A 242 -25.35 13.25 23.99
N GLY A 243 -24.01 13.23 24.08
CA GLY A 243 -23.34 13.94 25.18
C GLY A 243 -21.84 13.73 25.37
N SER A 244 -21.18 12.83 24.63
CA SER A 244 -19.71 12.71 24.70
C SER A 244 -19.10 13.15 23.37
N THR A 245 -18.47 14.31 23.36
CA THR A 245 -17.69 14.84 22.23
C THR A 245 -16.30 14.20 22.10
N GLU A 246 -15.94 13.26 22.98
CA GLU A 246 -14.69 12.52 22.82
C GLU A 246 -14.77 11.57 21.62
N PRO A 247 -13.76 11.60 20.71
CA PRO A 247 -13.71 10.68 19.59
C PRO A 247 -13.67 9.23 20.07
N PRO A 248 -14.32 8.30 19.36
CA PRO A 248 -14.42 6.90 19.78
C PRO A 248 -13.04 6.25 19.83
N LYS A 249 -12.56 5.96 21.05
CA LYS A 249 -11.26 5.29 21.28
C LYS A 249 -11.28 3.89 20.67
N LEU A 250 -10.38 3.64 19.71
CA LEU A 250 -10.20 2.33 19.09
C LEU A 250 -9.63 1.31 20.10
N ARG A 251 -9.98 0.03 19.91
CA ARG A 251 -9.45 -1.06 20.74
C ARG A 251 -7.96 -1.22 20.51
N HIS A 252 -7.21 -1.67 21.51
CA HIS A 252 -5.78 -1.94 21.29
C HIS A 252 -5.55 -2.98 20.17
N PRO A 253 -4.57 -2.78 19.25
CA PRO A 253 -4.32 -3.70 18.14
C PRO A 253 -4.13 -5.16 18.52
N SER A 254 -3.54 -5.47 19.68
CA SER A 254 -3.37 -6.86 20.16
C SER A 254 -4.69 -7.58 20.49
N ARG A 255 -5.77 -6.82 20.68
CA ARG A 255 -7.09 -7.34 21.08
C ARG A 255 -8.08 -7.46 19.92
N LEU A 256 -7.68 -7.05 18.72
CA LEU A 256 -8.49 -7.27 17.53
C LEU A 256 -8.62 -8.77 17.22
N HIS A 257 -9.82 -9.20 16.85
CA HIS A 257 -10.07 -10.58 16.45
C HIS A 257 -9.51 -10.83 15.05
N THR A 258 -9.18 -12.09 14.73
CA THR A 258 -8.63 -12.47 13.42
C THR A 258 -9.53 -12.08 12.24
N ARG A 259 -10.86 -12.10 12.41
CA ARG A 259 -11.82 -11.64 11.39
C ARG A 259 -11.73 -10.14 11.12
N ASP A 260 -11.34 -9.37 12.13
CA ASP A 260 -11.21 -7.91 12.06
C ASP A 260 -9.83 -7.49 11.54
N LEU A 261 -8.87 -8.41 11.39
CA LEU A 261 -7.50 -8.11 10.92
C LEU A 261 -7.44 -7.98 9.39
N THR A 262 -8.06 -6.93 8.85
CA THR A 262 -8.09 -6.63 7.40
C THR A 262 -7.16 -5.46 7.07
N GLU A 263 -6.82 -5.31 5.78
CA GLU A 263 -6.08 -4.14 5.26
C GLU A 263 -6.83 -2.83 5.57
N ASN A 264 -8.16 -2.82 5.41
CA ASN A 264 -8.99 -1.67 5.76
C ASN A 264 -8.95 -1.33 7.25
N THR A 265 -8.93 -2.33 8.14
CA THR A 265 -8.76 -2.10 9.58
C THR A 265 -7.41 -1.47 9.88
N PHE A 266 -6.34 -1.93 9.23
CA PHE A 266 -5.02 -1.31 9.39
C PHE A 266 -5.02 0.16 8.96
N ARG A 267 -5.64 0.47 7.81
CA ARG A 267 -5.79 1.85 7.32
C ARG A 267 -6.54 2.75 8.31
N LEU A 268 -7.62 2.26 8.92
CA LEU A 268 -8.38 3.01 9.94
C LEU A 268 -7.52 3.31 11.18
N TYR A 269 -6.72 2.35 11.64
CA TYR A 269 -5.82 2.52 12.78
C TYR A 269 -4.66 3.46 12.47
N LEU A 270 -4.14 3.40 11.25
CA LEU A 270 -3.11 4.31 10.77
C LEU A 270 -3.62 5.75 10.80
N LYS A 271 -4.81 6.00 10.24
CA LYS A 271 -5.46 7.32 10.29
C LYS A 271 -5.71 7.78 11.72
N HIS A 272 -6.29 6.91 12.56
CA HIS A 272 -6.55 7.24 13.96
C HIS A 272 -5.28 7.61 14.72
N TYR A 273 -4.16 6.92 14.47
CA TYR A 273 -2.88 7.30 15.03
C TYR A 273 -2.45 8.69 14.56
N MET A 274 -2.50 8.99 13.26
CA MET A 274 -2.11 10.31 12.73
C MET A 274 -2.97 11.45 13.31
N ASP A 275 -4.26 11.23 13.50
CA ASP A 275 -5.20 12.21 14.05
C ASP A 275 -4.97 12.52 15.54
N HIS A 276 -4.48 11.54 16.32
CA HIS A 276 -4.41 11.61 17.78
C HIS A 276 -3.00 11.47 18.34
N ALA A 277 -1.97 11.35 17.49
CA ALA A 277 -0.61 11.12 17.94
C ALA A 277 -0.19 12.21 18.93
N PRO A 278 0.45 11.84 20.06
CA PRO A 278 0.87 12.80 21.06
C PRO A 278 1.69 13.90 20.38
N VAL A 279 1.34 15.16 20.62
CA VAL A 279 2.14 16.28 20.10
C VAL A 279 3.54 16.08 20.63
N ALA A 280 4.52 15.99 19.73
CA ALA A 280 5.91 15.93 20.15
C ALA A 280 6.11 17.17 21.00
N SER A 281 6.23 16.97 22.32
CA SER A 281 6.58 18.06 23.20
C SER A 281 7.91 18.48 22.66
N SER A 282 7.95 19.62 21.95
CA SER A 282 9.22 20.22 21.55
C SER A 282 9.95 20.30 22.87
N SER A 283 10.89 19.38 23.06
CA SER A 283 11.72 19.34 24.23
C SER A 283 12.33 20.72 24.18
N ARG A 284 11.79 21.63 25.00
CA ARG A 284 12.45 22.87 25.36
C ARG A 284 13.71 22.36 26.01
N MET A 285 14.69 22.02 25.17
CA MET A 285 16.08 22.16 25.52
C MET A 285 16.07 23.57 26.07
N CYS A 286 16.15 23.67 27.39
CA CYS A 286 16.52 24.90 28.03
C CYS A 286 17.74 25.34 27.24
N GLU A 287 17.58 26.33 26.35
CA GLU A 287 18.56 27.38 26.27
C GLU A 287 18.67 27.86 27.71
N ALA A 288 19.54 27.19 28.45
CA ALA A 288 20.23 27.84 29.54
C ALA A 288 20.85 29.02 28.81
N ASP A 289 20.25 30.18 28.97
CA ASP A 289 20.91 31.47 28.78
C ASP A 289 22.23 31.34 29.55
N VAL A 290 23.27 30.93 28.82
CA VAL A 290 24.64 31.16 29.24
C VAL A 290 24.78 32.64 29.00
N ASP A 291 24.51 33.43 30.03
CA ASP A 291 24.94 34.81 30.09
C ASP A 291 26.44 34.82 29.77
N ASP A 292 26.77 35.20 28.53
CA ASP A 292 28.11 35.58 28.13
C ASP A 292 28.47 36.84 28.92
N ASP A 293 29.18 36.63 30.03
CA ASP A 293 29.88 37.67 30.76
C ASP A 293 31.30 37.77 30.15
N PRO A 294 31.58 38.77 29.27
CA PRO A 294 32.91 38.96 28.74
C PRO A 294 33.74 39.64 29.83
N PHE A 295 34.85 39.01 30.23
CA PHE A 295 35.90 39.48 31.15
C PHE A 295 36.03 38.66 32.44
N THR A 296 36.62 37.46 32.36
CA THR A 296 37.59 37.02 33.37
C THR A 296 38.68 36.14 32.76
N THR A 297 39.91 36.41 33.19
CA THR A 297 41.21 36.01 32.63
C THR A 297 41.55 34.52 32.71
N PRO A 298 42.47 34.02 31.85
CA PRO A 298 42.85 32.62 31.77
C PRO A 298 43.99 32.30 32.73
N THR A 299 43.78 31.41 33.70
CA THR A 299 44.88 30.66 34.32
C THR A 299 44.34 29.43 35.05
N LYS A 300 44.37 28.27 34.37
CA LYS A 300 44.98 27.02 34.88
C LYS A 300 44.68 25.85 33.94
N ARG A 301 45.75 25.17 33.56
CA ARG A 301 45.79 23.94 32.76
C ARG A 301 44.99 22.80 33.42
N PRO A 302 44.25 21.97 32.67
CA PRO A 302 43.80 20.68 33.16
C PRO A 302 44.91 19.64 32.95
N ARG A 303 45.25 19.00 34.07
CA ARG A 303 46.17 17.87 34.19
C ARG A 303 45.43 16.63 33.68
N ILE A 304 46.07 15.92 32.75
CA ILE A 304 45.69 14.58 32.32
C ILE A 304 45.63 13.69 33.57
N HIS A 305 44.47 13.09 33.86
CA HIS A 305 44.37 12.04 34.88
C HIS A 305 43.67 10.81 34.33
N PHE A 306 44.54 9.85 34.07
CA PHE A 306 44.35 8.41 33.99
C PHE A 306 43.47 7.93 35.16
N CYS A 307 42.35 7.26 34.89
CA CYS A 307 41.59 6.52 35.90
C CYS A 307 41.96 5.05 35.79
N ASP A 308 42.82 4.63 36.71
CA ASP A 308 43.03 3.24 37.05
C ASP A 308 42.28 2.92 38.36
N GLN A 309 41.95 1.64 38.47
CA GLN A 309 41.00 1.01 39.40
C GLN A 309 41.40 1.15 40.88
N THR A 310 40.42 1.29 41.78
CA THR A 310 40.14 0.30 42.86
C THR A 310 39.00 0.74 43.81
N PRO A 311 38.25 -0.22 44.39
CA PRO A 311 37.14 0.05 45.30
C PRO A 311 37.59 0.02 46.78
N LYS A 312 37.06 0.92 47.61
CA LYS A 312 37.12 0.78 49.08
C LYS A 312 35.82 1.14 49.77
N ALA A 313 35.68 0.52 50.93
CA ALA A 313 34.46 0.20 51.64
C ALA A 313 33.91 1.29 52.55
N ARG A 314 32.59 1.20 52.77
CA ARG A 314 31.78 1.47 53.98
C ARG A 314 32.43 2.24 55.14
N THR A 315 31.77 3.30 55.60
CA THR A 315 31.45 3.64 57.03
C THR A 315 30.43 4.80 56.98
N ALA A 316 29.14 4.66 57.32
CA ALA A 316 28.45 4.67 58.63
C ALA A 316 28.54 5.99 59.45
N TYR A 317 27.34 6.43 59.89
CA TYR A 317 26.95 7.50 60.85
C TYR A 317 26.78 8.94 60.30
N LEU A 318 25.55 9.49 60.26
CA LEU A 318 24.78 10.18 61.33
C LEU A 318 25.40 11.53 61.72
N THR A 319 24.76 12.65 61.30
CA THR A 319 24.21 13.69 62.21
C THR A 319 23.67 14.89 61.41
N ASN A 320 22.52 15.39 61.88
CA ASN A 320 21.93 16.68 61.54
C ASN A 320 22.90 17.83 61.77
N GLU A 321 22.84 18.86 60.92
CA GLU A 321 22.94 20.24 61.41
C GLU A 321 22.25 21.21 60.44
N GLN A 322 21.12 21.74 60.91
CA GLN A 322 20.52 22.98 60.42
C GLN A 322 21.40 24.14 60.85
N THR A 323 21.71 25.03 59.92
CA THR A 323 22.13 26.40 60.24
C THR A 323 21.33 27.40 59.40
N PRO A 324 20.50 28.24 60.03
CA PRO A 324 19.80 29.35 59.39
C PRO A 324 20.61 30.64 59.58
N ARG A 325 20.75 31.46 58.54
CA ARG A 325 21.16 32.88 58.58
C ARG A 325 21.05 33.46 57.17
N ALA A 326 20.75 34.73 56.93
CA ALA A 326 20.33 35.84 57.78
C ALA A 326 19.52 36.80 56.90
N SER A 327 18.44 37.33 57.47
CA SER A 327 17.73 38.50 56.96
C SER A 327 18.61 39.75 57.18
N THR A 328 18.67 40.64 56.19
CA THR A 328 19.05 42.03 56.42
C THR A 328 18.07 42.96 55.69
N PRO A 329 17.44 43.91 56.40
CA PRO A 329 16.55 44.93 55.85
C PRO A 329 17.29 46.28 55.69
N ALA A 330 16.93 47.06 54.67
CA ALA A 330 16.98 48.53 54.63
C ALA A 330 16.36 48.96 53.29
N ASP A 331 15.11 49.42 53.23
CA ASP A 331 14.56 50.72 53.60
C ASP A 331 15.05 51.94 52.80
N ILE A 332 14.03 52.55 52.18
CA ILE A 332 13.76 53.99 52.09
C ILE A 332 14.40 54.80 50.94
N ALA A 333 13.50 55.00 49.95
CA ALA A 333 13.10 56.27 49.35
C ALA A 333 14.05 56.99 48.38
N SER A 334 13.56 57.19 47.15
CA SER A 334 12.78 58.39 46.80
C SER A 334 12.57 58.48 45.29
N GLY A 335 11.46 59.10 44.90
CA GLY A 335 11.42 59.84 43.63
C GLY A 335 10.63 59.20 42.51
N THR A 336 9.31 59.45 42.52
CA THR A 336 8.57 60.06 41.40
C THR A 336 9.06 59.76 39.98
N THR A 337 8.27 59.03 39.19
CA THR A 337 7.61 59.59 37.98
C THR A 337 6.85 58.51 37.18
N LEU A 338 5.65 58.92 36.74
CA LEU A 338 4.87 58.37 35.62
C LEU A 338 4.32 56.94 35.77
N LYS A 339 3.08 56.90 36.27
CA LYS A 339 2.06 55.90 35.92
C LYS A 339 1.92 55.82 34.40
N ARG A 340 2.75 55.00 33.75
CA ARG A 340 2.52 54.54 32.38
C ARG A 340 1.53 53.40 32.49
N SER A 341 0.28 53.69 32.16
CA SER A 341 -0.77 52.71 31.90
C SER A 341 -0.17 51.59 31.05
N ARG A 342 0.08 50.45 31.70
CA ARG A 342 0.57 49.23 31.07
C ARG A 342 -0.59 48.73 30.23
N ARG A 343 -0.66 49.24 28.99
CA ARG A 343 -1.45 48.70 27.89
C ARG A 343 -1.21 47.19 27.93
N GLN A 344 -2.20 46.46 28.41
CA GLN A 344 -2.27 45.02 28.21
C GLN A 344 -2.30 44.85 26.70
N THR A 345 -1.13 44.57 26.12
CA THR A 345 -1.05 44.10 24.75
C THR A 345 -1.96 42.88 24.67
N PRO A 346 -2.97 42.87 23.78
CA PRO A 346 -3.90 41.76 23.68
C PRO A 346 -3.07 40.48 23.54
N ALA A 347 -3.35 39.50 24.41
CA ALA A 347 -2.67 38.22 24.44
C ALA A 347 -2.58 37.70 23.00
N LYS A 348 -1.35 37.51 22.50
CA LYS A 348 -1.12 36.95 21.16
C LYS A 348 -1.99 35.70 21.03
N PRO A 349 -2.80 35.57 19.96
CA PRO A 349 -3.66 34.42 19.77
C PRO A 349 -2.81 33.16 19.93
N ARG A 350 -3.26 32.24 20.79
CA ARG A 350 -2.58 30.98 21.12
C ARG A 350 -2.16 30.35 19.80
N THR A 351 -0.84 30.30 19.58
CA THR A 351 -0.25 29.69 18.39
C THR A 351 -0.83 28.29 18.27
N THR A 352 -1.50 28.02 17.16
CA THR A 352 -1.98 26.68 16.81
C THR A 352 -0.82 25.71 17.05
N SER A 353 -1.07 24.63 17.79
CA SER A 353 -0.07 23.59 18.06
C SER A 353 0.65 23.26 16.76
N ALA A 354 1.98 23.37 16.74
CA ALA A 354 2.76 23.22 15.51
C ALA A 354 2.48 21.84 14.88
N THR A 355 1.65 21.83 13.84
CA THR A 355 1.30 20.63 13.11
C THR A 355 2.57 20.06 12.51
N SER A 356 2.88 18.80 12.82
CA SER A 356 4.07 18.13 12.35
C SER A 356 3.67 16.94 11.47
N GLY A 357 4.33 16.80 10.32
CA GLY A 357 4.08 15.72 9.37
C GLY A 357 4.62 14.37 9.85
N PHE A 358 4.09 13.30 9.30
CA PHE A 358 4.49 11.92 9.55
C PHE A 358 5.13 11.36 8.29
N THR A 359 6.36 10.85 8.39
CA THR A 359 6.95 10.07 7.30
C THR A 359 6.57 8.60 7.40
N LEU A 360 6.75 7.86 6.31
CA LEU A 360 6.47 6.41 6.28
C LEU A 360 7.39 5.66 7.27
N SER A 361 8.64 6.08 7.43
CA SER A 361 9.60 5.56 8.40
C SER A 361 9.14 5.80 9.84
N HIS A 362 8.63 7.00 10.15
CA HIS A 362 8.05 7.28 11.46
C HIS A 362 6.89 6.32 11.75
N LEU A 363 5.92 6.21 10.82
CA LEU A 363 4.72 5.38 10.98
C LEU A 363 5.05 3.89 11.15
N ARG A 364 6.08 3.39 10.46
CA ARG A 364 6.55 1.99 10.58
C ARG A 364 7.19 1.68 11.93
N ARG A 365 7.77 2.67 12.61
CA ARG A 365 8.41 2.52 13.92
C ARG A 365 7.43 2.62 15.10
N VAL A 366 6.19 3.01 14.85
CA VAL A 366 5.14 3.02 15.88
C VAL A 366 4.83 1.58 16.29
N PRO A 367 5.12 1.16 17.54
CA PRO A 367 5.05 -0.25 17.94
C PRO A 367 3.67 -0.87 17.71
N GLU A 368 2.61 -0.13 17.98
CA GLU A 368 1.23 -0.60 17.88
C GLU A 368 0.78 -0.77 16.42
N LEU A 369 1.23 0.12 15.52
CA LEU A 369 0.99 -0.01 14.08
C LEU A 369 1.81 -1.15 13.48
N ALA A 370 3.08 -1.29 13.86
CA ALA A 370 3.94 -2.39 13.41
C ALA A 370 3.37 -3.75 13.83
N LEU A 371 2.91 -3.85 15.09
CA LEU A 371 2.22 -5.04 15.60
C LEU A 371 0.95 -5.34 14.80
N LEU A 372 0.12 -4.32 14.53
CA LEU A 372 -1.10 -4.51 13.75
C LEU A 372 -0.79 -4.99 12.34
N ALA A 373 0.17 -4.36 11.66
CA ALA A 373 0.56 -4.72 10.29
C ALA A 373 1.03 -6.17 10.21
N GLY A 374 1.88 -6.61 11.14
CA GLY A 374 2.33 -8.00 11.22
C GLY A 374 1.17 -8.98 11.41
N ARG A 375 0.23 -8.66 12.29
CA ARG A 375 -0.98 -9.47 12.52
C ARG A 375 -1.87 -9.54 11.27
N VAL A 376 -2.07 -8.42 10.56
CA VAL A 376 -2.87 -8.36 9.32
C VAL A 376 -2.22 -9.19 8.21
N VAL A 377 -0.92 -9.03 7.96
CA VAL A 377 -0.19 -9.80 6.94
C VAL A 377 -0.22 -11.31 7.22
N HIS A 378 -0.09 -11.70 8.50
CA HIS A 378 -0.19 -13.09 8.89
C HIS A 378 -1.61 -13.65 8.69
N ALA A 379 -2.63 -12.91 9.13
CA ALA A 379 -4.04 -13.30 8.95
C ALA A 379 -4.42 -13.42 7.46
N GLU A 380 -3.94 -12.51 6.62
CA GLU A 380 -4.15 -12.54 5.17
C GLU A 380 -3.44 -13.73 4.51
N THR A 381 -2.17 -13.97 4.86
CA THR A 381 -1.42 -15.14 4.37
C THR A 381 -2.12 -16.45 4.76
N LYS A 382 -2.66 -16.52 5.99
CA LYS A 382 -3.45 -17.66 6.48
C LYS A 382 -4.78 -17.81 5.74
N ARG A 383 -5.46 -16.70 5.39
CA ARG A 383 -6.69 -16.70 4.59
C ARG A 383 -6.43 -17.22 3.18
N ARG A 384 -5.39 -16.73 2.51
CA ARG A 384 -5.00 -17.20 1.18
C ARG A 384 -4.65 -18.69 1.17
N ALA A 385 -3.86 -19.16 2.14
CA ALA A 385 -3.53 -20.58 2.26
C ALA A 385 -4.77 -21.47 2.49
N ARG A 386 -5.80 -20.98 3.19
CA ARG A 386 -7.07 -21.69 3.36
C ARG A 386 -7.89 -21.71 2.06
N ALA A 387 -8.01 -20.57 1.38
CA ALA A 387 -8.70 -20.47 0.10
C ALA A 387 -8.06 -21.34 -0.98
N GLU A 388 -6.73 -21.42 -1.03
CA GLU A 388 -6.00 -22.30 -1.95
C GLU A 388 -6.27 -23.79 -1.64
N LYS A 389 -6.29 -24.18 -0.36
CA LYS A 389 -6.65 -25.55 0.05
C LYS A 389 -8.09 -25.89 -0.29
N GLU A 390 -9.02 -24.96 -0.14
CA GLU A 390 -10.42 -25.15 -0.50
C GLU A 390 -10.60 -25.25 -2.01
N ALA A 391 -9.92 -24.40 -2.79
CA ALA A 391 -9.89 -24.47 -4.25
C ALA A 391 -9.26 -25.77 -4.77
N GLN A 392 -8.29 -26.35 -4.05
CA GLN A 392 -7.74 -27.67 -4.37
C GLN A 392 -8.75 -28.79 -4.07
N LYS A 393 -9.49 -28.70 -2.96
CA LYS A 393 -10.54 -29.66 -2.62
C LYS A 393 -11.67 -29.67 -3.65
N THR A 394 -12.14 -28.50 -4.09
CA THR A 394 -13.20 -28.41 -5.11
C THR A 394 -12.74 -28.94 -6.47
N LYS A 395 -11.49 -28.69 -6.86
CA LYS A 395 -10.88 -29.25 -8.08
C LYS A 395 -10.71 -30.78 -8.01
N ALA A 396 -10.39 -31.34 -6.84
CA ALA A 396 -10.22 -32.78 -6.67
C ALA A 396 -11.54 -33.56 -6.86
N VAL A 397 -12.68 -33.00 -6.45
CA VAL A 397 -14.00 -33.64 -6.61
C VAL A 397 -14.42 -33.73 -8.09
N GLN A 398 -14.01 -32.78 -8.93
CA GLN A 398 -14.36 -32.77 -10.35
C GLN A 398 -13.42 -33.63 -11.23
N SER A 399 -12.27 -34.05 -10.72
CA SER A 399 -11.27 -34.83 -11.47
C SER A 399 -11.12 -36.23 -10.89
N LEU A 400 -11.90 -37.19 -11.38
CA LEU A 400 -11.83 -38.62 -11.01
C LEU A 400 -10.51 -39.32 -11.40
N LYS A 401 -9.54 -38.62 -11.99
CA LYS A 401 -8.21 -39.18 -12.29
C LYS A 401 -7.15 -38.54 -11.40
N PRO A 402 -6.47 -39.31 -10.53
CA PRO A 402 -5.40 -38.80 -9.68
C PRO A 402 -4.17 -38.48 -10.55
N LYS A 403 -3.95 -37.20 -10.84
CA LYS A 403 -2.68 -36.71 -11.41
C LYS A 403 -1.81 -36.17 -10.29
N THR A 404 -0.70 -36.85 -10.02
CA THR A 404 0.36 -36.46 -9.09
C THR A 404 1.09 -35.23 -9.65
N VAL A 405 0.56 -34.03 -9.42
CA VAL A 405 1.22 -32.80 -9.86
C VAL A 405 2.10 -32.26 -8.73
N SER A 406 3.41 -32.45 -8.86
CA SER A 406 4.43 -31.74 -8.09
C SER A 406 4.40 -30.25 -8.45
N HIS A 407 3.61 -29.47 -7.71
CA HIS A 407 3.64 -28.02 -7.81
C HIS A 407 4.84 -27.49 -7.04
N ALA A 408 5.85 -27.03 -7.78
CA ALA A 408 6.95 -26.25 -7.23
C ALA A 408 6.37 -25.01 -6.52
N ILE A 409 6.46 -25.02 -5.18
CA ILE A 409 6.01 -23.93 -4.32
C ILE A 409 6.81 -22.68 -4.71
N LYS A 410 6.15 -21.67 -5.29
CA LYS A 410 6.79 -20.37 -5.50
C LYS A 410 7.26 -19.86 -4.12
N PRO A 411 8.48 -19.33 -3.99
CA PRO A 411 8.93 -18.79 -2.71
C PRO A 411 7.93 -17.71 -2.30
N ALA A 412 7.29 -17.90 -1.15
CA ALA A 412 6.35 -16.93 -0.62
C ALA A 412 7.11 -15.64 -0.30
N ASP A 413 6.61 -14.49 -0.77
CA ASP A 413 7.18 -13.19 -0.44
C ASP A 413 7.46 -13.09 1.06
N ALA A 414 8.68 -12.66 1.41
CA ALA A 414 9.09 -12.48 2.78
C ALA A 414 8.06 -11.59 3.52
N PRO A 415 7.61 -11.96 4.73
CA PRO A 415 6.58 -11.21 5.46
C PRO A 415 6.86 -9.71 5.58
N ARG A 416 8.15 -9.33 5.70
CA ARG A 416 8.59 -7.93 5.76
C ARG A 416 8.21 -7.11 4.52
N VAL A 417 8.36 -7.69 3.32
CA VAL A 417 7.98 -7.02 2.06
C VAL A 417 6.48 -6.76 2.02
N LYS A 418 5.68 -7.70 2.52
CA LYS A 418 4.22 -7.54 2.63
C LYS A 418 3.84 -6.46 3.64
N ILE A 419 4.52 -6.39 4.79
CA ILE A 419 4.31 -5.32 5.79
C ILE A 419 4.66 -3.97 5.18
N LYS A 420 5.83 -3.85 4.51
CA LYS A 420 6.26 -2.62 3.83
C LYS A 420 5.20 -2.14 2.83
N ARG A 421 4.71 -3.06 1.98
CA ARG A 421 3.64 -2.81 1.00
C ARG A 421 2.32 -2.40 1.67
N LEU A 422 1.96 -3.00 2.81
CA LEU A 422 0.73 -2.65 3.53
C LEU A 422 0.74 -1.20 4.06
N PHE A 423 1.88 -0.74 4.60
CA PHE A 423 2.03 0.67 5.00
C PHE A 423 1.90 1.61 3.81
N SER A 424 2.65 1.35 2.72
CA SER A 424 2.59 2.18 1.50
C SER A 424 1.18 2.23 0.93
N TRP A 425 0.52 1.08 0.79
CA TRP A 425 -0.87 1.00 0.33
C TRP A 425 -1.82 1.81 1.19
N ALA A 426 -1.70 1.74 2.52
CA ALA A 426 -2.60 2.45 3.43
C ALA A 426 -2.43 3.97 3.34
N VAL A 427 -1.19 4.47 3.21
CA VAL A 427 -0.91 5.90 3.02
C VAL A 427 -1.46 6.38 1.67
N VAL A 428 -1.18 5.65 0.59
CA VAL A 428 -1.71 5.99 -0.75
C VAL A 428 -3.24 6.04 -0.72
N LYS A 429 -3.91 5.06 -0.10
CA LYS A 429 -5.37 5.07 0.02
C LYS A 429 -5.90 6.24 0.84
N LEU A 430 -5.26 6.60 1.94
CA LEU A 430 -5.66 7.77 2.73
C LEU A 430 -5.46 9.08 1.95
N TYR A 431 -4.42 9.16 1.12
CA TYR A 431 -4.16 10.32 0.26
C TYR A 431 -5.17 10.43 -0.88
N GLU A 432 -5.48 9.32 -1.56
CA GLU A 432 -6.52 9.25 -2.60
C GLU A 432 -7.90 9.64 -2.07
N GLU A 433 -8.23 9.24 -0.85
CA GLU A 433 -9.46 9.61 -0.14
C GLU A 433 -9.49 11.08 0.29
N GLY A 434 -8.36 11.79 0.22
CA GLY A 434 -8.25 13.16 0.73
C GLY A 434 -8.28 13.25 2.25
N SER A 435 -8.01 12.15 2.96
CA SER A 435 -7.94 12.09 4.43
C SER A 435 -6.60 12.58 4.97
N ILE A 436 -5.54 12.52 4.16
CA ILE A 436 -4.21 13.07 4.43
C ILE A 436 -3.74 13.85 3.21
N VAL A 437 -2.79 14.77 3.41
CA VAL A 437 -2.14 15.55 2.33
C VAL A 437 -0.63 15.54 2.50
N LEU A 438 0.09 15.84 1.41
CA LEU A 438 1.53 16.05 1.44
C LEU A 438 1.90 17.27 2.30
N TRP A 439 2.93 17.14 3.11
CA TRP A 439 3.35 18.12 4.10
C TRP A 439 4.80 18.56 3.87
N SER A 440 4.99 19.84 3.64
CA SER A 440 6.32 20.45 3.43
C SER A 440 6.87 21.12 4.70
N GLY A 441 6.14 21.05 5.82
CA GLY A 441 6.53 21.68 7.08
C GLY A 441 7.37 20.75 7.97
N PRO A 442 7.54 21.09 9.26
CA PRO A 442 8.28 20.27 10.21
C PRO A 442 7.78 18.83 10.24
N VAL A 443 8.71 17.89 10.27
CA VAL A 443 8.44 16.46 10.32
C VAL A 443 8.63 15.97 11.76
N ARG A 444 7.80 15.03 12.21
CA ARG A 444 7.96 14.40 13.51
C ARG A 444 9.28 13.65 13.56
N PRO A 445 10.08 13.81 14.64
CA PRO A 445 11.31 13.05 14.77
C PRO A 445 11.00 11.55 14.78
N LEU A 446 11.92 10.76 14.24
CA LEU A 446 11.82 9.31 14.31
C LEU A 446 11.78 8.90 15.79
N PRO A 447 10.91 7.94 16.18
CA PRO A 447 10.98 7.35 17.51
C PRO A 447 12.40 6.80 17.68
N VAL A 448 13.17 7.44 18.56
CA VAL A 448 14.53 6.97 18.89
C VAL A 448 14.34 5.61 19.57
N PRO A 449 15.00 4.55 19.10
CA PRO A 449 15.02 3.28 19.83
C PRO A 449 15.62 3.59 21.20
N VAL A 450 14.77 3.69 22.23
CA VAL A 450 15.25 3.93 23.58
C VAL A 450 16.11 2.71 23.93
N PRO A 451 17.43 2.87 24.18
CA PRO A 451 18.25 1.77 24.64
C PRO A 451 17.58 1.16 25.86
N LEU A 452 17.56 -0.17 25.96
CA LEU A 452 16.90 -0.94 27.03
C LEU A 452 17.28 -0.40 28.43
N GLN A 453 16.60 0.65 28.87
CA GLN A 453 16.73 1.20 30.21
C GLN A 453 15.67 0.55 31.10
N PRO A 454 16.00 0.31 32.37
CA PRO A 454 15.13 -0.41 33.29
C PRO A 454 13.77 0.29 33.42
N LEU A 455 12.72 -0.54 33.32
CA LEU A 455 11.29 -0.23 33.25
C LEU A 455 10.88 1.03 34.07
N SER A 456 10.74 2.15 33.38
CA SER A 456 9.81 3.20 33.79
C SER A 456 8.60 3.08 32.86
N SER A 457 7.52 2.47 33.33
CA SER A 457 6.45 1.85 32.55
C SER A 457 5.44 2.79 31.84
N ASP A 458 5.73 4.09 31.74
CA ASP A 458 4.76 5.09 31.27
C ASP A 458 5.09 5.63 29.88
N THR A 459 5.44 4.75 28.94
CA THR A 459 5.63 5.14 27.53
C THR A 459 4.30 5.65 26.95
N SER A 460 4.27 6.94 26.62
CA SER A 460 3.07 7.78 26.48
C SER A 460 2.14 7.47 25.30
N THR A 461 2.38 6.42 24.52
CA THR A 461 1.49 6.01 23.40
C THR A 461 0.31 5.15 23.85
N SER A 462 0.36 4.60 25.06
CA SER A 462 -0.70 3.72 25.59
C SER A 462 -2.06 4.41 25.74
N GLY A 463 -2.08 5.74 25.90
CA GLY A 463 -3.31 6.53 26.04
C GLY A 463 -4.17 6.64 24.77
N LEU A 464 -3.60 6.33 23.60
CA LEU A 464 -4.33 6.34 22.32
C LEU A 464 -5.35 5.20 22.19
N TRP A 465 -5.11 4.10 22.89
CA TRP A 465 -5.85 2.87 22.69
C TRP A 465 -6.69 2.54 23.91
N LYS A 466 -7.91 2.06 23.70
CA LYS A 466 -8.77 1.62 24.80
C LYS A 466 -8.21 0.37 25.46
N THR A 467 -7.58 0.53 26.62
CA THR A 467 -7.27 -0.56 27.56
C THR A 467 -8.53 -0.87 28.37
N ALA A 468 -8.87 -2.15 28.57
CA ALA A 468 -10.16 -2.53 29.19
C ALA A 468 -10.27 -2.22 30.69
N ASN A 469 -9.21 -1.72 31.33
CA ASN A 469 -9.19 -1.58 32.78
C ASN A 469 -9.68 -0.21 33.29
N SER A 470 -10.08 0.72 32.41
CA SER A 470 -10.52 2.05 32.83
C SER A 470 -11.96 2.12 33.40
N THR A 471 -12.59 1.00 33.75
CA THR A 471 -13.96 1.00 34.33
C THR A 471 -14.01 0.78 35.85
N ALA A 472 -12.88 0.81 36.56
CA ALA A 472 -12.87 0.80 38.01
C ALA A 472 -11.80 1.75 38.56
N SER A 473 -12.16 3.02 38.69
CA SER A 473 -11.48 3.94 39.60
C SER A 473 -11.86 3.56 41.03
N PHE A 474 -11.06 2.70 41.67
CA PHE A 474 -10.96 2.62 43.12
C PHE A 474 -9.51 2.87 43.53
N SER A 475 -9.38 3.67 44.57
CA SER A 475 -8.16 4.28 45.08
C SER A 475 -7.04 3.29 45.43
N THR A 476 -5.81 3.75 45.20
CA THR A 476 -4.54 3.41 45.86
C THR A 476 -4.55 2.38 47.00
N ALA A 477 -3.80 1.29 46.82
CA ALA A 477 -2.70 0.90 47.72
C ALA A 477 -1.89 -0.29 47.14
N ASN A 478 -0.58 -0.11 47.06
CA ASN A 478 0.54 -1.07 47.02
C ASN A 478 0.23 -2.56 46.76
N GLY A 479 0.83 -3.13 45.72
CA GLY A 479 0.85 -4.59 45.56
C GLY A 479 1.65 -5.08 44.35
N SER A 480 2.75 -5.75 44.64
CA SER A 480 3.77 -6.26 43.73
C SER A 480 3.37 -7.54 42.95
N LEU A 481 4.03 -7.74 41.81
CA LEU A 481 4.43 -9.01 41.15
C LEU A 481 3.38 -10.01 40.60
N LEU A 482 3.53 -10.26 39.29
CA LEU A 482 3.46 -11.56 38.59
C LEU A 482 2.27 -12.49 38.89
N SER A 483 1.21 -12.42 38.07
CA SER A 483 0.52 -13.62 37.58
C SER A 483 -0.52 -13.33 36.50
N SER A 484 -0.44 -14.08 35.40
CA SER A 484 -1.62 -14.44 34.60
C SER A 484 -1.35 -15.78 33.94
N ALA A 485 -1.37 -16.81 34.79
CA ALA A 485 -1.91 -18.11 34.43
C ALA A 485 -3.42 -18.12 34.76
N ASN A 486 -4.18 -18.92 34.01
CA ASN A 486 -5.59 -19.29 34.17
C ASN A 486 -6.59 -18.60 33.24
N SER A 487 -6.80 -19.23 32.08
CA SER A 487 -8.14 -19.41 31.50
C SER A 487 -8.30 -20.85 31.03
N THR A 488 -8.86 -21.64 31.94
CA THR A 488 -9.70 -22.84 31.83
C THR A 488 -9.93 -23.51 30.46
N MET A 489 -9.67 -24.81 30.52
CA MET A 489 -9.96 -25.93 29.63
C MET A 489 -11.25 -25.86 28.81
N PHE A 490 -11.11 -25.92 27.49
CA PHE A 490 -11.89 -26.83 26.64
C PHE A 490 -10.98 -27.31 25.49
N SER A 491 -10.61 -28.58 25.57
CA SER A 491 -9.74 -29.26 24.62
C SER A 491 -10.43 -29.43 23.26
N SER A 492 -9.85 -28.82 22.23
CA SER A 492 -9.89 -29.35 20.86
C SER A 492 -8.54 -29.07 20.20
N THR A 493 -7.81 -30.14 19.93
CA THR A 493 -6.58 -30.29 19.13
C THR A 493 -6.00 -29.00 18.52
N SER A 494 -5.11 -28.34 19.26
CA SER A 494 -4.35 -27.18 18.79
C SER A 494 -3.13 -27.63 17.97
N VAL A 495 -3.22 -27.51 16.66
CA VAL A 495 -2.06 -27.47 15.77
C VAL A 495 -1.19 -26.28 16.19
N SER A 496 0.09 -26.54 16.50
CA SER A 496 1.10 -25.57 16.94
C SER A 496 0.88 -24.15 16.40
N SER A 497 0.31 -23.30 17.25
CA SER A 497 0.39 -21.85 17.12
C SER A 497 1.86 -21.47 17.36
N SER A 498 2.68 -21.50 16.31
CA SER A 498 4.05 -21.00 16.42
C SER A 498 3.96 -19.56 16.93
N LYS A 499 4.57 -19.31 18.09
CA LYS A 499 4.72 -17.94 18.61
C LYS A 499 5.47 -17.18 17.54
N PHE A 500 4.78 -16.25 16.88
CA PHE A 500 5.39 -15.29 15.97
C PHE A 500 6.22 -14.34 16.83
N VAL A 501 7.36 -14.83 17.29
CA VAL A 501 8.42 -14.00 17.86
C VAL A 501 8.99 -13.29 16.65
N VAL A 502 8.57 -12.04 16.44
CA VAL A 502 9.32 -11.13 15.57
C VAL A 502 10.70 -11.08 16.20
N SER A 503 11.67 -11.76 15.60
CA SER A 503 13.05 -11.70 16.06
C SER A 503 13.43 -10.22 16.16
N ALA A 504 14.02 -9.78 17.28
CA ALA A 504 14.34 -8.36 17.47
C ALA A 504 15.29 -7.84 16.36
N GLU A 505 16.10 -8.73 15.79
CA GLU A 505 16.95 -8.54 14.60
C GLU A 505 16.16 -8.24 13.31
N ASP A 506 14.89 -8.63 13.25
CA ASP A 506 14.04 -8.45 12.07
C ASP A 506 13.29 -7.11 12.05
N GLY A 507 13.39 -6.32 13.12
CA GLY A 507 12.57 -5.13 13.38
C GLY A 507 12.97 -3.85 12.64
N TYR A 508 14.17 -3.78 12.07
CA TYR A 508 14.59 -2.61 11.28
C TYR A 508 14.09 -2.76 9.84
N LEU A 509 12.82 -2.38 9.64
CA LEU A 509 12.29 -2.07 8.31
C LEU A 509 13.22 -1.01 7.71
N SER A 510 14.02 -1.40 6.71
CA SER A 510 15.12 -0.61 6.14
C SER A 510 14.73 0.86 6.03
N ASP A 511 15.47 1.70 6.75
CA ASP A 511 15.34 3.14 6.59
C ASP A 511 15.59 3.48 5.12
N PRO A 512 14.84 4.44 4.54
CA PRO A 512 15.16 4.94 3.22
C PRO A 512 16.62 5.41 3.21
N PRO A 513 17.33 5.27 2.08
CA PRO A 513 18.67 5.78 1.96
C PRO A 513 18.70 7.27 2.35
N PRO A 514 19.74 7.76 3.05
CA PRO A 514 19.78 9.12 3.60
C PRO A 514 19.72 10.23 2.54
N TYR A 515 19.84 9.89 1.25
CA TYR A 515 19.76 10.82 0.12
C TYR A 515 18.34 10.98 -0.46
N GLU A 516 17.37 10.15 -0.06
CA GLU A 516 15.97 10.28 -0.49
C GLU A 516 15.21 11.05 0.60
N GLU A 517 14.87 12.31 0.33
CA GLU A 517 13.96 13.09 1.17
C GLU A 517 12.61 12.36 1.24
N GLU A 518 12.32 11.78 2.39
CA GLU A 518 11.10 11.03 2.58
C GLU A 518 9.89 11.97 2.63
N GLU A 519 8.90 11.73 1.79
CA GLU A 519 7.64 12.47 1.80
C GLU A 519 6.99 12.42 3.19
N ALA A 520 6.57 13.58 3.68
CA ALA A 520 5.81 13.70 4.92
C ALA A 520 4.33 13.92 4.62
N TYR A 521 3.48 13.36 5.46
CA TYR A 521 2.03 13.43 5.34
C TYR A 521 1.41 14.01 6.60
N VAL A 522 0.31 14.73 6.47
CA VAL A 522 -0.45 15.26 7.61
C VAL A 522 -1.93 14.93 7.45
N SER A 523 -2.59 14.59 8.57
CA SER A 523 -4.05 14.41 8.59
C SER A 523 -4.76 15.71 8.19
N VAL A 524 -5.71 15.58 7.27
CA VAL A 524 -6.60 16.69 6.93
C VAL A 524 -7.54 16.92 8.10
N THR A 525 -7.42 18.09 8.71
CA THR A 525 -8.31 18.54 9.78
C THR A 525 -8.91 19.89 9.38
N PRO A 526 -10.13 20.22 9.86
CA PRO A 526 -10.73 21.53 9.61
C PRO A 526 -9.81 22.69 10.03
N ALA A 527 -9.08 22.54 11.13
CA ALA A 527 -8.12 23.53 11.61
C ALA A 527 -6.93 23.73 10.66
N LEU A 528 -6.43 22.65 10.03
CA LEU A 528 -5.36 22.73 9.02
C LEU A 528 -5.84 23.48 7.77
N LEU A 529 -7.07 23.20 7.33
CA LEU A 529 -7.67 23.81 6.13
C LEU A 529 -8.16 25.24 6.35
N ALA A 530 -8.44 25.65 7.58
CA ALA A 530 -8.98 26.98 7.89
C ALA A 530 -8.13 28.13 7.35
N GLY A 531 -6.80 28.00 7.36
CA GLY A 531 -5.86 28.98 6.77
C GLY A 531 -6.09 29.16 5.26
N PRO A 532 -5.83 28.11 4.45
CA PRO A 532 -6.06 28.14 3.00
C PRO A 532 -7.50 28.51 2.60
N VAL A 533 -8.50 28.01 3.32
CA VAL A 533 -9.92 28.34 3.07
C VAL A 533 -10.18 29.83 3.28
N ARG A 534 -9.66 30.42 4.38
CA ARG A 534 -9.79 31.86 4.66
C ARG A 534 -9.14 32.70 3.57
N GLU A 535 -7.98 32.29 3.07
CA GLU A 535 -7.29 32.97 1.96
C GLU A 535 -8.08 32.88 0.66
N ALA A 536 -8.60 31.70 0.31
CA ALA A 536 -9.45 31.51 -0.86
C ALA A 536 -10.73 32.37 -0.79
N MET A 537 -11.38 32.43 0.38
CA MET A 537 -12.56 33.27 0.59
C MET A 537 -12.23 34.76 0.43
N ARG A 538 -11.08 35.23 0.96
CA ARG A 538 -10.63 36.61 0.80
C ARG A 538 -10.31 36.96 -0.65
N ALA A 539 -9.63 36.08 -1.37
CA ALA A 539 -9.29 36.27 -2.79
C ALA A 539 -10.53 36.43 -3.67
N LYS A 540 -11.65 35.79 -3.27
CA LYS A 540 -12.95 35.89 -3.94
C LYS A 540 -13.81 37.06 -3.47
N GLY A 541 -13.29 37.94 -2.62
CA GLY A 541 -14.01 39.13 -2.15
C GLY A 541 -15.12 38.82 -1.15
N LEU A 542 -15.15 37.63 -0.54
CA LEU A 542 -16.13 37.29 0.49
C LEU A 542 -15.72 37.93 1.83
N ARG A 543 -16.06 39.20 1.99
CA ARG A 543 -16.03 39.88 3.29
C ARG A 543 -17.45 40.18 3.73
N GLY A 544 -17.99 39.35 4.62
CA GLY A 544 -19.26 39.62 5.31
C GLY A 544 -20.53 39.31 4.50
N LYS A 545 -21.42 38.56 5.14
CA LYS A 545 -22.88 38.39 4.92
C LYS A 545 -23.42 37.95 3.54
N SER A 546 -22.66 37.88 2.45
CA SER A 546 -23.16 37.37 1.16
C SER A 546 -22.61 35.97 0.83
N ALA A 547 -23.15 34.96 1.51
CA ALA A 547 -22.70 33.56 1.44
C ALA A 547 -23.36 32.79 0.28
N LYS A 548 -22.92 33.01 -0.97
CA LYS A 548 -23.28 32.12 -2.09
C LYS A 548 -22.13 31.23 -2.58
N MET A 549 -20.93 31.36 -2.02
CA MET A 549 -19.83 30.51 -2.41
C MET A 549 -19.92 29.17 -1.69
N GLY A 550 -20.25 28.12 -2.45
CA GLY A 550 -20.29 26.75 -1.93
C GLY A 550 -18.88 26.19 -1.70
N ALA A 551 -18.79 25.19 -0.82
CA ALA A 551 -17.53 24.48 -0.53
C ALA A 551 -16.85 23.93 -1.79
N GLU A 552 -17.61 23.55 -2.81
CA GLU A 552 -17.09 23.09 -4.11
C GLU A 552 -16.29 24.16 -4.87
N GLU A 553 -16.69 25.43 -4.81
CA GLU A 553 -15.95 26.50 -5.48
C GLU A 553 -14.62 26.79 -4.77
N ILE A 554 -14.64 26.81 -3.44
CA ILE A 554 -13.42 26.96 -2.63
C ILE A 554 -12.50 25.77 -2.84
N THR A 555 -13.03 24.54 -2.85
CA THR A 555 -12.27 23.32 -3.15
C THR A 555 -11.58 23.42 -4.51
N ARG A 556 -12.31 23.86 -5.54
CA ARG A 556 -11.73 24.09 -6.88
C ARG A 556 -10.64 25.17 -6.86
N CYS A 557 -10.80 26.21 -6.05
CA CYS A 557 -9.79 27.26 -5.87
C CYS A 557 -8.51 26.70 -5.23
N LEU A 558 -8.64 25.92 -4.15
CA LEU A 558 -7.51 25.29 -3.45
C LEU A 558 -6.74 24.35 -4.38
N ARG A 559 -7.45 23.47 -5.10
CA ARG A 559 -6.84 22.52 -6.04
C ARG A 559 -6.08 23.18 -7.19
N ARG A 560 -6.45 24.39 -7.59
CA ARG A 560 -5.74 25.16 -8.63
C ARG A 560 -4.53 25.91 -8.09
N GLY A 561 -4.57 26.33 -6.83
CA GLY A 561 -3.52 27.14 -6.22
C GLY A 561 -2.34 26.30 -5.71
N ASP A 562 -2.60 25.09 -5.24
CA ASP A 562 -1.59 24.24 -4.61
C ASP A 562 -1.95 22.76 -4.73
N GLU A 563 -1.03 21.98 -5.30
CA GLU A 563 -1.21 20.56 -5.60
C GLU A 563 -1.44 19.72 -4.34
N ARG A 564 -1.00 20.18 -3.17
CA ARG A 564 -1.24 19.49 -1.89
C ARG A 564 -2.72 19.30 -1.60
N TRP A 565 -3.59 20.15 -2.13
CA TRP A 565 -5.04 20.08 -1.93
C TRP A 565 -5.77 19.32 -3.04
N ALA A 566 -5.06 18.76 -4.03
CA ALA A 566 -5.64 18.10 -5.21
C ALA A 566 -6.70 17.05 -4.87
N ARG A 567 -6.52 16.32 -3.75
CA ARG A 567 -7.40 15.23 -3.31
C ARG A 567 -8.39 15.61 -2.21
N VAL A 568 -8.31 16.82 -1.65
CA VAL A 568 -9.23 17.25 -0.57
C VAL A 568 -10.65 17.35 -1.10
N GLY A 569 -11.60 16.70 -0.42
CA GLY A 569 -13.03 16.72 -0.74
C GLY A 569 -13.74 17.98 -0.22
N ALA A 570 -14.86 18.34 -0.86
CA ALA A 570 -15.64 19.52 -0.47
C ALA A 570 -16.20 19.44 0.95
N TRP A 571 -16.50 18.24 1.46
CA TRP A 571 -16.95 18.04 2.83
C TRP A 571 -15.95 18.55 3.88
N ALA A 572 -14.64 18.32 3.68
CA ALA A 572 -13.61 18.78 4.60
C ALA A 572 -13.43 20.32 4.52
N VAL A 573 -13.65 20.89 3.33
CA VAL A 573 -13.66 22.34 3.13
C VAL A 573 -14.86 22.97 3.81
N GLU A 574 -16.03 22.35 3.75
CA GLU A 574 -17.24 22.81 4.43
C GLU A 574 -17.05 22.89 5.95
N GLU A 575 -16.51 21.84 6.58
CA GLU A 575 -16.18 21.85 8.01
C GLU A 575 -15.17 22.97 8.36
N ALA A 576 -14.17 23.18 7.51
CA ALA A 576 -13.19 24.26 7.70
C ALA A 576 -13.82 25.66 7.53
N MET A 577 -14.77 25.80 6.61
CA MET A 577 -15.53 27.04 6.42
C MET A 577 -16.35 27.38 7.66
N GLU A 578 -16.95 26.39 8.34
CA GLU A 578 -17.69 26.63 9.59
C GLU A 578 -16.79 27.27 10.66
N ILE A 579 -15.55 26.79 10.80
CA ILE A 579 -14.57 27.37 11.72
C ILE A 579 -14.24 28.81 11.32
N VAL A 580 -13.93 29.05 10.04
CA VAL A 580 -13.58 30.40 9.54
C VAL A 580 -14.75 31.39 9.70
N LEU A 581 -15.99 30.93 9.47
CA LEU A 581 -17.19 31.75 9.64
C LEU A 581 -17.48 32.02 11.12
N ALA A 582 -17.22 31.05 12.01
CA ALA A 582 -17.34 31.25 13.45
C ALA A 582 -16.33 32.28 13.98
N GLU A 583 -15.12 32.37 13.42
CA GLU A 583 -14.12 33.39 13.77
C GLU A 583 -14.48 34.81 13.28
N TRP A 584 -15.37 34.94 12.29
CA TRP A 584 -15.80 36.23 11.74
C TRP A 584 -17.04 36.81 12.41
N LYS A 585 -17.78 35.98 13.15
CA LYS A 585 -18.87 36.42 14.02
C LYS A 585 -18.29 36.99 15.30
#